data_AF-A0A7S2C193-F1
#
_entry.id   AF-A0A7S2C193-F1
#
_cell.length_a   1.000
_cell.length_b   1.000
_cell.length_c   1.000
_cell.angle_alpha   90.00
_cell.angle_beta   90.00
_cell.angle_gamma   90.00
#
_symmetry.space_group_name_H-M   'P 1'
#
loop_
_entity.id
_entity.type
_entity.pdbx_description
1 polymer ?
#
loop_
_entity_poly.entity_id
_entity_poly.type
_entity_poly.pdbx_seq_one_letter_code
_entity_poly.pdbx_strand_id
1 'polypeptide(L)'
;SVYVFVMDVSAGAVSSGMLNCAVATIKECLDELPGVAGGRTQVGFLAFDSAVHFFNLKSSLSQPQMLTVPDLAELFLPLPDDLLVNLTDCRHVVDALLDALPTMFASTRKLDCALGPALVAANRIQSHIGGKMVVFLSNLPSVGEARLKHRENPRALGSDKEHVMLNPSEEWYKTKAIEFSRFQICVDLFLFSSQYTDVATLSCLPKYTAGTLQYYPAFHASR
;
A
#
# COMPACT_ATOMS: atom_id res chain seq x y z
N SER A 1 18.45 2.30 -4.24
CA SER A 1 17.14 1.69 -4.51
C SER A 1 16.07 2.49 -3.79
N VAL A 2 14.84 2.52 -4.29
CA VAL A 2 13.72 3.22 -3.64
C VAL A 2 12.63 2.22 -3.32
N TYR A 3 12.13 2.23 -2.09
CA TYR A 3 11.01 1.40 -1.64
C TYR A 3 9.95 2.30 -0.98
N VAL A 4 8.71 2.26 -1.47
CA VAL A 4 7.58 2.93 -0.83
C VAL A 4 6.60 1.89 -0.32
N PHE A 5 6.45 1.80 0.99
CA PHE A 5 5.51 0.89 1.65
C PHE A 5 4.16 1.58 1.83
N VAL A 6 3.10 0.99 1.27
CA VAL A 6 1.74 1.56 1.26
C VAL A 6 0.82 0.59 2.00
N MET A 7 0.38 0.97 3.19
CA MET A 7 -0.23 0.06 4.16
C MET A 7 -1.69 0.43 4.46
N ASP A 8 -2.58 -0.54 4.26
CA ASP A 8 -3.96 -0.45 4.72
C ASP A 8 -3.99 -0.46 6.27
N VAL A 9 -4.56 0.60 6.86
CA VAL A 9 -4.74 0.75 8.32
C VAL A 9 -6.22 0.81 8.71
N SER A 10 -7.10 0.34 7.82
CA SER A 10 -8.52 0.18 8.13
C SER A 10 -8.74 -0.89 9.22
N ALA A 11 -9.95 -0.92 9.79
CA ALA A 11 -10.29 -1.83 10.88
C ALA A 11 -10.15 -3.31 10.49
N GLY A 12 -10.34 -3.67 9.21
CA GLY A 12 -10.09 -5.05 8.73
C GLY A 12 -8.60 -5.42 8.76
N ALA A 13 -7.72 -4.50 8.37
CA ALA A 13 -6.27 -4.70 8.41
C ALA A 13 -5.74 -4.84 9.83
N VAL A 14 -6.25 -4.00 10.75
CA VAL A 14 -5.84 -4.01 12.15
C VAL A 14 -6.39 -5.26 12.87
N SER A 15 -7.68 -5.54 12.73
CA SER A 15 -8.32 -6.66 13.45
C SER A 15 -7.83 -8.04 13.00
N SER A 16 -7.46 -8.21 11.72
CA SER A 16 -6.85 -9.45 11.23
C SER A 16 -5.40 -9.65 11.72
N GLY A 17 -4.77 -8.62 12.30
CA GLY A 17 -3.36 -8.62 12.67
C GLY A 17 -2.41 -8.43 11.48
N MET A 18 -2.94 -8.12 10.29
CA MET A 18 -2.14 -7.91 9.08
C MET A 18 -1.17 -6.74 9.23
N LEU A 19 -1.65 -5.61 9.78
CA LEU A 19 -0.79 -4.44 9.98
C LEU A 19 0.42 -4.76 10.88
N ASN A 20 0.18 -5.43 12.01
CA ASN A 20 1.24 -5.83 12.94
C ASN A 20 2.26 -6.75 12.27
N CYS A 21 1.79 -7.76 11.52
CA CYS A 21 2.64 -8.69 10.81
C CYS A 21 3.49 -7.97 9.75
N ALA A 22 2.84 -7.17 8.89
CA ALA A 22 3.53 -6.42 7.84
C ALA A 22 4.61 -5.50 8.41
N VAL A 23 4.29 -4.74 9.44
CA VAL A 23 5.23 -3.78 10.06
C VAL A 23 6.41 -4.49 10.73
N ALA A 24 6.17 -5.59 11.46
CA ALA A 24 7.23 -6.39 12.07
C ALA A 24 8.16 -7.00 11.00
N THR A 25 7.58 -7.61 9.96
CA THR A 25 8.35 -8.20 8.86
C THR A 25 9.13 -7.14 8.08
N ILE A 26 8.54 -5.97 7.79
CA ILE A 26 9.28 -4.88 7.15
C ILE A 26 10.51 -4.52 8.00
N LYS A 27 10.32 -4.30 9.31
CA LYS A 27 11.40 -3.93 10.24
C LYS A 27 12.54 -4.94 10.24
N GLU A 28 12.22 -6.23 10.26
CA GLU A 28 13.20 -7.32 10.20
C GLU A 28 13.94 -7.38 8.87
N CYS A 29 13.25 -7.08 7.75
CA CYS A 29 13.84 -7.16 6.41
C CYS A 29 14.56 -5.88 5.94
N LEU A 30 14.49 -4.76 6.67
CA LEU A 30 15.05 -3.48 6.23
C LEU A 30 16.54 -3.58 5.86
N ASP A 31 17.32 -4.32 6.65
CA ASP A 31 18.77 -4.50 6.43
C ASP A 31 19.09 -5.41 5.23
N GLU A 32 18.13 -6.24 4.83
CA GLU A 32 18.26 -7.20 3.74
C GLU A 32 17.78 -6.63 2.40
N LEU A 33 17.21 -5.42 2.40
CA LEU A 33 16.71 -4.80 1.17
C LEU A 33 17.85 -4.63 0.13
N PRO A 34 17.61 -4.99 -1.13
CA PRO A 34 18.60 -4.80 -2.19
C PRO A 34 19.10 -3.36 -2.30
N GLY A 35 20.43 -3.19 -2.20
CA GLY A 35 21.10 -1.89 -2.31
C GLY A 35 21.41 -1.21 -0.98
N VAL A 36 20.97 -1.75 0.17
CA VAL A 36 21.27 -1.18 1.49
C VAL A 36 22.77 -1.17 1.78
N ALA A 37 23.49 -2.25 1.43
CA ALA A 37 24.95 -2.29 1.52
C ALA A 37 25.66 -1.16 0.74
N GLY A 38 24.99 -0.57 -0.26
CA GLY A 38 25.49 0.56 -1.04
C GLY A 38 25.16 1.94 -0.44
N GLY A 39 24.52 2.02 0.72
CA GLY A 39 24.26 3.26 1.47
C GLY A 39 23.30 4.27 0.81
N ARG A 40 22.67 3.91 -0.31
CA ARG A 40 21.82 4.80 -1.13
C ARG A 40 20.37 4.32 -1.22
N THR A 41 19.96 3.42 -0.34
CA THR A 41 18.56 2.98 -0.30
C THR A 41 17.72 4.05 0.36
N GLN A 42 16.66 4.47 -0.32
CA GLN A 42 15.65 5.35 0.25
C GLN A 42 14.35 4.58 0.49
N VAL A 43 13.68 4.95 1.58
CA VAL A 43 12.40 4.37 1.98
C VAL A 43 11.38 5.47 2.20
N GLY A 44 10.12 5.17 1.89
CA GLY A 44 8.98 6.01 2.18
C GLY A 44 7.83 5.16 2.72
N PHE A 45 6.99 5.75 3.54
CA PHE A 45 5.87 5.05 4.17
C PHE A 45 4.60 5.87 3.97
N LEU A 46 3.53 5.16 3.59
CA LEU A 46 2.18 5.68 3.53
C LEU A 46 1.25 4.70 4.23
N ALA A 47 0.28 5.25 4.94
CA ALA A 47 -0.85 4.47 5.44
C ALA A 47 -2.14 5.02 4.85
N PHE A 48 -3.18 4.19 4.75
CA PHE A 48 -4.48 4.65 4.23
C PHE A 48 -5.66 3.94 4.89
N ASP A 49 -6.74 4.69 5.05
CA ASP A 49 -8.08 4.23 5.43
C ASP A 49 -9.15 4.98 4.62
N SER A 50 -10.08 5.68 5.26
CA SER A 50 -10.84 6.81 4.70
C SER A 50 -10.00 8.01 4.25
N ALA A 51 -8.74 8.13 4.70
CA ALA A 51 -7.80 9.19 4.36
C ALA A 51 -6.44 8.62 3.93
N VAL A 52 -5.54 9.48 3.44
CA VAL A 52 -4.13 9.13 3.19
C VAL A 52 -3.25 9.75 4.28
N HIS A 53 -2.40 8.94 4.90
CA HIS A 53 -1.49 9.34 5.97
C HIS A 53 -0.04 9.29 5.47
N PHE A 54 0.63 10.43 5.53
CA PHE A 54 2.03 10.61 5.19
C PHE A 54 2.87 10.64 6.47
N PHE A 55 4.12 10.18 6.38
CA PHE A 55 5.06 10.20 7.51
C PHE A 55 6.31 10.99 7.15
N ASN A 56 6.58 12.04 7.93
CA ASN A 56 7.85 12.76 7.90
C ASN A 56 8.89 11.97 8.69
N LEU A 57 9.98 11.61 8.01
CA LEU A 57 11.04 10.73 8.55
C LEU A 57 12.41 11.40 8.51
N LYS A 58 12.45 12.72 8.58
CA LYS A 58 13.70 13.48 8.61
C LYS A 58 14.62 13.00 9.75
N SER A 59 15.91 12.79 9.45
CA SER A 59 16.90 12.27 10.41
C SER A 59 17.06 13.11 11.68
N SER A 60 16.74 14.41 11.63
CA SER A 60 16.78 15.30 12.80
C SER A 60 15.65 15.07 13.80
N LEU A 61 14.63 14.28 13.43
CA LEU A 61 13.52 13.95 14.31
C LEU A 61 13.86 12.73 15.19
N SER A 62 13.45 12.79 16.45
CA SER A 62 13.49 11.63 17.37
C SER A 62 12.26 10.72 17.22
N GLN A 63 11.15 11.26 16.71
CA GLN A 63 9.91 10.54 16.46
C GLN A 63 9.32 10.97 15.10
N PRO A 64 8.65 10.07 14.37
CA PRO A 64 8.02 10.39 13.10
C PRO A 64 6.85 11.36 13.31
N GLN A 65 6.55 12.18 12.31
CA GLN A 65 5.35 13.03 12.30
C GLN A 65 4.37 12.52 11.25
N MET A 66 3.12 12.28 11.65
CA MET A 66 2.06 11.86 10.75
C MET A 66 1.28 13.08 10.24
N LEU A 67 1.11 13.17 8.92
CA LEU A 67 0.36 14.22 8.23
C LEU A 67 -0.79 13.56 7.47
N THR A 68 -2.02 13.85 7.86
CA THR A 68 -3.22 13.21 7.28
C THR A 68 -3.88 14.13 6.25
N VAL A 69 -4.11 13.62 5.05
CA VAL A 69 -4.87 14.28 3.99
C VAL A 69 -6.21 13.55 3.83
N PRO A 70 -7.31 14.11 4.37
CA PRO A 70 -8.63 13.49 4.30
C PRO A 70 -9.36 13.77 2.98
N ASP A 71 -8.97 14.83 2.25
CA ASP A 71 -9.55 15.13 0.95
C ASP A 71 -8.92 14.24 -0.12
N LEU A 72 -9.69 13.27 -0.60
CA LEU A 72 -9.28 12.31 -1.61
C LEU A 72 -9.46 12.83 -3.05
N ALA A 73 -10.22 13.91 -3.25
CA ALA A 73 -10.45 14.50 -4.57
C ALA A 73 -9.29 15.43 -4.97
N GLU A 74 -8.79 16.20 -4.01
CA GLU A 74 -7.68 17.14 -4.20
C GLU A 74 -6.42 16.68 -3.45
N LEU A 75 -6.01 15.43 -3.68
CA LEU A 75 -4.83 14.88 -3.02
C LEU A 75 -3.57 15.69 -3.38
N PHE A 76 -2.76 16.07 -2.39
CA PHE A 76 -1.48 16.77 -2.53
C PHE A 76 -0.40 16.13 -1.64
N LEU A 77 0.88 16.42 -1.92
CA LEU A 77 1.97 16.04 -1.03
C LEU A 77 2.08 17.11 0.07
N PRO A 78 1.91 16.76 1.36
CA PRO A 78 1.88 17.76 2.43
C PRO A 78 3.27 18.32 2.74
N LEU A 79 4.34 17.68 2.26
CA LEU A 79 5.72 18.13 2.35
C LEU A 79 6.37 18.09 0.97
N PRO A 80 7.25 19.07 0.65
CA PRO A 80 8.01 19.06 -0.59
C PRO A 80 9.10 17.98 -0.59
N ASP A 81 9.71 17.73 0.57
CA ASP A 81 10.82 16.80 0.80
C ASP A 81 10.53 15.91 2.04
N ASP A 82 11.46 15.04 2.43
CA ASP A 82 11.43 14.25 3.68
C ASP A 82 10.32 13.16 3.79
N LEU A 83 9.54 12.94 2.73
CA LEU A 83 8.64 11.77 2.59
C LEU A 83 9.37 10.52 2.06
N LEU A 84 10.52 10.73 1.41
CA LEU A 84 11.41 9.69 0.92
C LEU A 84 12.82 9.95 1.47
N VAL A 85 13.26 9.11 2.39
CA VAL A 85 14.47 9.37 3.19
C VAL A 85 15.51 8.27 3.01
N ASN A 86 16.80 8.62 3.17
CA ASN A 86 17.86 7.61 3.18
C ASN A 86 17.69 6.69 4.39
N LEU A 87 17.58 5.38 4.15
CA LEU A 87 17.33 4.39 5.20
C LEU A 87 18.46 4.33 6.24
N THR A 88 19.72 4.45 5.81
CA THR A 88 20.87 4.42 6.71
C THR A 88 20.86 5.63 7.64
N ASP A 89 20.64 6.82 7.08
CA ASP A 89 20.69 8.07 7.84
C ASP A 89 19.46 8.27 8.75
N CYS A 90 18.33 7.66 8.38
CA CYS A 90 17.05 7.82 9.07
C CYS A 90 16.59 6.54 9.78
N ARG A 91 17.47 5.56 9.99
CA ARG A 91 17.11 4.25 10.55
C ARG A 91 16.36 4.36 11.88
N HIS A 92 16.84 5.21 12.79
CA HIS A 92 16.25 5.37 14.11
C HIS A 92 14.79 5.86 14.06
N VAL A 93 14.47 6.81 13.18
CA VAL A 93 13.11 7.35 13.06
C VAL A 93 12.20 6.42 12.25
N VAL A 94 12.76 5.67 11.29
CA VAL A 94 12.04 4.59 10.59
C VAL A 94 11.65 3.48 11.57
N ASP A 95 12.59 3.03 12.42
CA ASP A 95 12.30 2.02 13.44
C ASP A 95 11.24 2.53 14.44
N ALA A 96 11.34 3.80 14.86
CA ALA A 96 10.34 4.42 15.73
C ALA A 96 8.95 4.50 15.09
N LEU A 97 8.87 4.74 13.77
CA LEU A 97 7.60 4.65 13.03
C LEU A 97 7.05 3.24 13.08
N LEU A 98 7.85 2.24 12.71
CA LEU A 98 7.41 0.85 12.66
C LEU A 98 6.97 0.35 14.05
N ASP A 99 7.64 0.76 15.12
CA ASP A 99 7.20 0.39 16.48
C ASP A 99 5.86 1.05 16.87
N ALA A 100 5.63 2.30 16.45
CA ALA A 100 4.46 3.07 16.85
C ALA A 100 3.22 2.78 15.98
N LEU A 101 3.40 2.43 14.70
CA LEU A 101 2.33 2.35 13.69
C LEU A 101 1.16 1.43 14.12
N PRO A 102 1.39 0.20 14.62
CA PRO A 102 0.29 -0.65 15.08
C PRO A 102 -0.51 0.00 16.23
N THR A 103 0.17 0.67 17.16
CA THR A 103 -0.47 1.33 18.30
C THR A 103 -1.25 2.57 17.88
N MET A 104 -0.76 3.33 16.88
CA MET A 104 -1.45 4.51 16.33
C MET A 104 -2.85 4.16 15.81
N PHE A 105 -3.01 2.98 15.20
CA PHE A 105 -4.27 2.55 14.58
C PHE A 105 -5.01 1.44 15.35
N ALA A 106 -4.51 1.01 16.52
CA ALA A 106 -5.04 -0.14 17.28
C ALA A 106 -6.55 -0.06 17.58
N SER A 107 -7.09 1.16 17.76
CA SER A 107 -8.50 1.39 18.06
C SER A 107 -9.32 1.88 16.86
N THR A 108 -8.76 1.84 15.65
CA THR A 108 -9.45 2.32 14.44
C THR A 108 -10.79 1.62 14.23
N ARG A 109 -11.75 2.39 13.73
CA ARG A 109 -13.10 1.94 13.34
C ARG A 109 -13.40 2.27 11.89
N LYS A 110 -12.39 2.74 11.15
CA LYS A 110 -12.51 3.12 9.75
C LYS A 110 -12.63 1.85 8.91
N LEU A 111 -13.75 1.67 8.23
CA LEU A 111 -13.97 0.55 7.33
C LEU A 111 -13.55 0.88 5.89
N ASP A 112 -13.40 2.18 5.61
CA ASP A 112 -13.10 2.67 4.28
C ASP A 112 -11.65 2.37 3.87
N CYS A 113 -11.46 2.19 2.58
CA CYS A 113 -10.19 1.84 1.96
C CYS A 113 -9.92 2.71 0.73
N ALA A 114 -9.10 3.76 0.91
CA ALA A 114 -8.71 4.73 -0.10
C ALA A 114 -7.45 4.30 -0.89
N LEU A 115 -7.43 3.06 -1.39
CA LEU A 115 -6.26 2.52 -2.09
C LEU A 115 -5.88 3.36 -3.32
N GLY A 116 -6.83 3.71 -4.18
CA GLY A 116 -6.57 4.49 -5.39
C GLY A 116 -5.82 5.81 -5.10
N PRO A 117 -6.36 6.68 -4.21
CA PRO A 117 -5.66 7.86 -3.74
C PRO A 117 -4.27 7.56 -3.14
N ALA A 118 -4.13 6.51 -2.32
CA ALA A 118 -2.84 6.14 -1.73
C ALA A 118 -1.79 5.76 -2.80
N LEU A 119 -2.18 5.04 -3.85
CA LEU A 119 -1.32 4.71 -5.00
C LEU A 119 -0.88 5.98 -5.76
N VAL A 120 -1.80 6.94 -5.93
CA VAL A 120 -1.47 8.23 -6.57
C VAL A 120 -0.47 9.02 -5.72
N ALA A 121 -0.66 9.08 -4.40
CA ALA A 121 0.31 9.70 -3.49
C ALA A 121 1.67 9.01 -3.56
N ALA A 122 1.69 7.67 -3.48
CA ALA A 122 2.91 6.88 -3.55
C ALA A 122 3.69 7.11 -4.85
N ASN A 123 2.97 7.21 -5.99
CA ASN A 123 3.57 7.56 -7.27
C ASN A 123 4.19 8.96 -7.23
N ARG A 124 3.49 9.97 -6.71
CA ARG A 124 4.02 11.34 -6.62
C ARG A 124 5.29 11.43 -5.75
N ILE A 125 5.39 10.61 -4.70
CA ILE A 125 6.58 10.57 -3.83
C ILE A 125 7.80 10.05 -4.60
N GLN A 126 7.66 9.02 -5.45
CA GLN A 126 8.82 8.31 -6.02
C GLN A 126 9.00 8.47 -7.54
N SER A 127 8.08 9.11 -8.26
CA SER A 127 8.09 9.18 -9.74
C SER A 127 9.32 9.86 -10.35
N HIS A 128 9.99 10.72 -9.59
CA HIS A 128 11.21 11.40 -10.03
C HIS A 128 12.46 10.50 -10.03
N ILE A 129 12.41 9.34 -9.34
CA ILE A 129 13.51 8.36 -9.28
C ILE A 129 13.10 6.99 -9.86
N GLY A 130 11.84 6.61 -9.71
CA GLY A 130 11.39 5.23 -9.89
C GLY A 130 11.66 4.39 -8.64
N GLY A 131 11.37 3.09 -8.70
CA GLY A 131 11.57 2.19 -7.56
C GLY A 131 10.53 1.10 -7.44
N LYS A 132 10.31 0.64 -6.21
CA LYS A 132 9.34 -0.39 -5.88
C LYS A 132 8.31 0.14 -4.88
N MET A 133 7.04 0.04 -5.25
CA MET A 133 5.90 0.22 -4.36
C MET A 133 5.50 -1.14 -3.79
N VAL A 134 5.44 -1.25 -2.47
CA VAL A 134 5.03 -2.49 -1.78
C VAL A 134 3.72 -2.20 -1.06
N VAL A 135 2.64 -2.79 -1.57
CA VAL A 135 1.28 -2.50 -1.12
C VAL A 135 0.77 -3.65 -0.26
N PHE A 136 0.27 -3.33 0.93
CA PHE A 136 -0.38 -4.26 1.84
C PHE A 136 -1.86 -3.89 1.95
N LEU A 137 -2.74 -4.79 1.54
CA LEU A 137 -4.18 -4.53 1.44
C LEU A 137 -4.97 -5.66 2.08
N SER A 138 -5.97 -5.33 2.91
CA SER A 138 -6.92 -6.33 3.45
C SER A 138 -8.33 -6.22 2.86
N ASN A 139 -8.74 -4.99 2.53
CA ASN A 139 -10.13 -4.69 2.20
C ASN A 139 -10.31 -4.31 0.73
N LEU A 140 -11.55 -4.47 0.24
CA LEU A 140 -11.94 -3.98 -1.07
C LEU A 140 -11.82 -2.44 -1.08
N PRO A 141 -11.11 -1.83 -2.05
CA PRO A 141 -11.08 -0.38 -2.20
C PRO A 141 -12.49 0.19 -2.30
N SER A 142 -12.88 1.06 -1.37
CA SER A 142 -14.28 1.46 -1.19
C SER A 142 -14.53 2.96 -1.41
N VAL A 143 -13.50 3.78 -1.27
CA VAL A 143 -13.60 5.25 -1.36
C VAL A 143 -12.51 5.83 -2.26
N GLY A 144 -12.75 7.05 -2.74
CA GLY A 144 -11.84 7.76 -3.65
C GLY A 144 -11.92 7.25 -5.09
N GLU A 145 -10.94 7.69 -5.89
CA GLU A 145 -10.74 7.23 -7.27
C GLU A 145 -10.49 5.72 -7.29
N ALA A 146 -10.99 5.03 -8.32
CA ALA A 146 -10.83 3.58 -8.50
C ALA A 146 -11.46 2.70 -7.39
N ARG A 147 -12.45 3.22 -6.66
CA ARG A 147 -13.26 2.37 -5.76
C ARG A 147 -13.90 1.22 -6.52
N LEU A 148 -13.95 0.06 -5.88
CA LEU A 148 -14.53 -1.16 -6.42
C LEU A 148 -15.85 -1.49 -5.73
N LYS A 149 -16.66 -2.31 -6.39
CA LYS A 149 -17.93 -2.81 -5.85
C LYS A 149 -17.87 -4.32 -5.74
N HIS A 150 -18.56 -4.85 -4.74
CA HIS A 150 -18.75 -6.29 -4.63
C HIS A 150 -19.53 -6.81 -5.84
N ARG A 151 -18.88 -7.63 -6.68
CA ARG A 151 -19.43 -8.12 -7.95
C ARG A 151 -19.39 -9.64 -8.11
N GLU A 152 -19.07 -10.36 -7.04
CA GLU A 152 -19.12 -11.82 -7.05
C GLU A 152 -20.53 -12.31 -7.41
N ASN A 153 -20.60 -13.29 -8.30
CA ASN A 153 -21.85 -13.88 -8.73
C ASN A 153 -21.74 -15.42 -8.75
N PRO A 154 -22.10 -16.10 -7.65
CA PRO A 154 -22.01 -17.56 -7.56
C PRO A 154 -22.83 -18.30 -8.63
N ARG A 155 -23.89 -17.68 -9.17
CA ARG A 155 -24.73 -18.28 -10.23
C ARG A 155 -24.02 -18.34 -11.59
N ALA A 156 -22.94 -17.59 -11.78
CA ALA A 156 -22.18 -17.58 -13.02
C ALA A 156 -21.08 -18.64 -13.05
N LEU A 157 -20.74 -19.26 -11.92
CA LEU A 157 -19.72 -20.32 -11.84
C LEU A 157 -20.15 -21.54 -12.67
N GLY A 158 -19.26 -22.06 -13.50
CA GLY A 158 -19.54 -23.18 -14.41
C GLY A 158 -20.42 -22.82 -15.62
N SER A 159 -20.66 -21.53 -15.87
CA SER A 159 -21.38 -21.05 -17.05
C SER A 159 -20.45 -20.32 -18.02
N ASP A 160 -20.89 -20.12 -19.26
CA ASP A 160 -20.15 -19.32 -20.27
C ASP A 160 -19.85 -17.88 -19.82
N LYS A 161 -20.54 -17.39 -18.77
CA LYS A 161 -20.35 -16.04 -18.20
C LYS A 161 -19.32 -15.98 -17.08
N GLU A 162 -18.73 -17.11 -16.67
CA GLU A 162 -17.73 -17.14 -15.59
C GLU A 162 -16.52 -16.24 -15.89
N HIS A 163 -16.07 -16.22 -17.14
CA HIS A 163 -14.94 -15.41 -17.61
C HIS A 163 -15.10 -13.91 -17.33
N VAL A 164 -16.34 -13.41 -17.24
CA VAL A 164 -16.63 -12.00 -16.95
C VAL A 164 -16.13 -11.60 -15.56
N MET A 165 -16.16 -12.52 -14.59
CA MET A 165 -15.66 -12.26 -13.23
C MET A 165 -14.13 -12.25 -13.16
N LEU A 166 -13.46 -12.90 -14.12
CA LEU A 166 -12.00 -12.94 -14.23
C LEU A 166 -11.43 -11.70 -14.94
N ASN A 167 -12.28 -10.91 -15.60
CA ASN A 167 -11.89 -9.66 -16.20
C ASN A 167 -11.86 -8.53 -15.16
N PRO A 168 -10.89 -7.61 -15.21
CA PRO A 168 -10.92 -6.37 -14.43
C PRO A 168 -12.23 -5.60 -14.68
N SER A 169 -12.87 -5.13 -13.61
CA SER A 169 -14.09 -4.30 -13.74
C SER A 169 -13.82 -2.81 -13.79
N GLU A 170 -12.61 -2.38 -13.42
CA GLU A 170 -12.21 -0.97 -13.38
C GLU A 170 -10.89 -0.80 -14.14
N GLU A 171 -10.95 -0.11 -15.29
CA GLU A 171 -9.81 0.06 -16.19
C GLU A 171 -8.71 0.95 -15.58
N TRP A 172 -9.09 1.79 -14.60
CA TRP A 172 -8.16 2.68 -13.91
C TRP A 172 -6.88 1.97 -13.43
N TYR A 173 -6.99 0.78 -12.83
CA TYR A 173 -5.83 0.04 -12.30
C TYR A 173 -4.83 -0.35 -13.39
N LYS A 174 -5.33 -0.76 -14.56
CA LYS A 174 -4.48 -1.07 -15.71
C LYS A 174 -3.82 0.20 -16.25
N THR A 175 -4.58 1.28 -16.42
CA THR A 175 -4.07 2.56 -16.92
C THR A 175 -3.00 3.12 -15.99
N LYS A 176 -3.22 3.08 -14.67
CA LYS A 176 -2.23 3.52 -13.68
C LYS A 176 -1.01 2.64 -13.60
N ALA A 177 -1.16 1.32 -13.71
CA ALA A 177 0.00 0.43 -13.80
C ALA A 177 0.88 0.75 -15.01
N ILE A 178 0.28 1.01 -16.18
CA ILE A 178 1.03 1.45 -17.37
C ILE A 178 1.72 2.79 -17.12
N GLU A 179 1.07 3.73 -16.43
CA GLU A 179 1.67 5.01 -16.03
C GLU A 179 2.87 4.81 -15.08
N PHE A 180 2.72 4.01 -14.03
CA PHE A 180 3.78 3.69 -13.07
C PHE A 180 4.99 3.06 -13.76
N SER A 181 4.77 2.17 -14.72
CA SER A 181 5.86 1.57 -15.50
C SER A 181 6.66 2.61 -16.30
N ARG A 182 6.04 3.71 -16.77
CA ARG A 182 6.76 4.80 -17.47
C ARG A 182 7.70 5.55 -16.53
N PHE A 183 7.34 5.62 -15.25
CA PHE A 183 8.18 6.18 -14.17
C PHE A 183 9.12 5.15 -13.56
N GLN A 184 9.28 3.97 -14.17
CA GLN A 184 10.14 2.89 -13.66
C GLN A 184 9.75 2.44 -12.24
N ILE A 185 8.44 2.49 -11.94
CA ILE A 185 7.88 2.02 -10.67
C ILE A 185 7.28 0.63 -10.88
N CYS A 186 7.74 -0.35 -10.11
CA CYS A 186 7.09 -1.64 -9.98
C CYS A 186 6.19 -1.69 -8.74
N VAL A 187 5.07 -2.43 -8.80
CA VAL A 187 4.13 -2.59 -7.70
C VAL A 187 4.09 -4.06 -7.28
N ASP A 188 4.54 -4.36 -6.07
CA ASP A 188 4.25 -5.63 -5.41
C ASP A 188 3.00 -5.46 -4.54
N LEU A 189 2.08 -6.43 -4.62
CA LEU A 189 0.81 -6.42 -3.90
C LEU A 189 0.69 -7.65 -3.00
N PHE A 190 0.62 -7.41 -1.70
CA PHE A 190 0.32 -8.40 -0.68
C PHE A 190 -1.13 -8.23 -0.24
N LEU A 191 -1.96 -9.23 -0.52
CA LEU A 191 -3.41 -9.16 -0.39
C LEU A 191 -3.90 -10.15 0.68
N PHE A 192 -4.38 -9.62 1.80
CA PHE A 192 -4.79 -10.35 3.00
C PHE A 192 -6.31 -10.32 3.16
N SER A 193 -7.00 -10.97 2.22
CA SER A 193 -8.44 -10.85 2.07
C SER A 193 -9.19 -11.78 3.02
N SER A 194 -9.90 -11.21 3.99
CA SER A 194 -10.89 -11.95 4.80
C SER A 194 -12.25 -12.09 4.09
N GLN A 195 -12.51 -11.24 3.09
CA GLN A 195 -13.72 -11.18 2.27
C GLN A 195 -13.36 -10.92 0.80
N TYR A 196 -14.35 -10.75 -0.07
CA TYR A 196 -14.12 -10.42 -1.48
C TYR A 196 -13.36 -9.09 -1.65
N THR A 197 -12.26 -9.10 -2.40
CA THR A 197 -11.40 -7.92 -2.66
C THR A 197 -11.15 -7.66 -4.16
N ASP A 198 -11.83 -8.37 -5.06
CA ASP A 198 -11.67 -8.24 -6.52
C ASP A 198 -10.20 -8.38 -7.01
N VAL A 199 -9.62 -9.55 -6.77
CA VAL A 199 -8.25 -9.91 -7.20
C VAL A 199 -8.06 -9.70 -8.70
N ALA A 200 -9.08 -10.00 -9.51
CA ALA A 200 -9.02 -9.85 -10.97
C ALA A 200 -8.66 -8.41 -11.37
N THR A 201 -9.31 -7.42 -10.76
CA THR A 201 -9.03 -6.01 -11.02
C THR A 201 -7.70 -5.56 -10.43
N LEU A 202 -7.42 -5.91 -9.16
CA LEU A 202 -6.20 -5.47 -8.48
C LEU A 202 -4.92 -6.09 -9.05
N SER A 203 -5.00 -7.29 -9.63
CA SER A 203 -3.87 -7.96 -10.27
C SER A 203 -3.27 -7.18 -11.44
N CYS A 204 -4.01 -6.22 -12.01
CA CYS A 204 -3.49 -5.32 -13.04
C CYS A 204 -2.26 -4.55 -12.56
N LEU A 205 -2.19 -4.16 -11.29
CA LEU A 205 -1.06 -3.42 -10.74
C LEU A 205 0.27 -4.20 -10.92
N PRO A 206 0.48 -5.35 -10.26
CA PRO A 206 1.73 -6.09 -10.42
C PRO A 206 1.94 -6.59 -11.86
N LYS A 207 0.87 -7.02 -12.54
CA LYS A 207 0.95 -7.59 -13.90
C LYS A 207 1.58 -6.63 -14.90
N TYR A 208 1.18 -5.37 -14.90
CA TYR A 208 1.64 -4.39 -15.89
C TYR A 208 2.87 -3.60 -15.44
N THR A 209 3.30 -3.75 -14.19
CA THR A 209 4.53 -3.13 -13.67
C THR A 209 5.66 -4.13 -13.39
N ALA A 210 5.53 -5.38 -13.86
CA ALA A 210 6.47 -6.47 -13.57
C ALA A 210 6.73 -6.71 -12.07
N GLY A 211 5.69 -6.51 -11.25
CA GLY A 211 5.71 -6.85 -9.83
C GLY A 211 5.07 -8.20 -9.56
N THR A 212 4.77 -8.46 -8.29
CA THR A 212 4.23 -9.73 -7.81
C THR A 212 2.93 -9.55 -7.04
N LEU A 213 2.04 -10.54 -7.13
CA LEU A 213 0.84 -10.63 -6.33
C LEU A 213 0.99 -11.80 -5.36
N GLN A 214 0.87 -11.55 -4.06
CA GLN A 214 0.80 -12.56 -3.02
C GLN A 214 -0.60 -12.52 -2.40
N TYR A 215 -1.31 -13.63 -2.43
CA TYR A 215 -2.70 -13.71 -1.97
C TYR A 215 -2.82 -14.64 -0.77
N TYR A 216 -3.31 -14.10 0.36
CA TYR A 216 -3.50 -14.77 1.64
C TYR A 216 -4.99 -14.77 1.99
N PRO A 217 -5.75 -15.77 1.53
CA PRO A 217 -7.19 -15.85 1.79
C PRO A 217 -7.46 -16.14 3.27
N ALA A 218 -8.50 -15.50 3.82
CA ALA A 218 -8.96 -15.68 5.20
C ALA A 218 -7.86 -15.49 6.26
N PHE A 219 -6.91 -14.56 6.01
CA PHE A 219 -5.80 -14.29 6.91
C PHE A 219 -6.28 -13.82 8.30
N HIS A 220 -5.67 -14.39 9.35
CA HIS A 220 -5.84 -13.96 10.73
C HIS A 220 -4.60 -14.35 11.53
N ALA A 221 -3.85 -13.38 12.06
CA ALA A 221 -2.52 -13.62 12.63
C ALA A 221 -2.49 -14.55 13.86
N SER A 222 -3.63 -14.70 14.55
CA SER A 222 -3.76 -15.58 15.72
C SER A 222 -4.11 -17.03 15.38
N ARG A 223 -4.24 -17.39 14.10
CA ARG A 223 -4.50 -18.76 13.62
C ARG A 223 -3.21 -19.37 13.09
#